data_AF-I0YTL7-F1
#
_entry.id   AF-I0YTL7-F1
#
_cell.length_a   1.000
_cell.length_b   1.000
_cell.length_c   1.000
_cell.angle_alpha   90.00
_cell.angle_beta   90.00
_cell.angle_gamma   90.00
#
_symmetry.space_group_name_H-M   'P 1'
#
loop_
_entity.id
_entity.type
_entity.pdbx_description
1 polymer ?
#
loop_
_entity_poly.entity_id
_entity_poly.type
_entity_poly.pdbx_seq_one_letter_code
_entity_poly.pdbx_strand_id
1 'polypeptide(L)'
;MGKTLLVCLVILLASASTILGRELLAQPTCPPPGFSSAKPFDLTSYISAPWYVQKQVTTTYTPENFLYCVRANYIPIAGPGDLSKGVYVNNYSNKDRVNGLAATTSKAQGGFQLYATVPDDAVPSQLQVGPYLGDNGVTTAVSSASAKMSGEAANYWVVATDSSSADPKFEGYEWAIITTGPPTIPSGNGCRTGSADGGIADVAQRGFWWFTRKQVATAETLEALRAKSLELGLDLGVLQDVQQAGCDYSGAP
;
A
#
# COMPACT_ATOMS: atom_id res chain seq x y z
N MET A 1 12.27 89.64 7.15
CA MET A 1 11.32 89.17 8.18
C MET A 1 10.04 88.73 7.50
N GLY A 2 9.74 87.42 7.56
CA GLY A 2 8.44 86.77 7.41
C GLY A 2 7.56 87.10 6.20
N LYS A 3 7.31 86.10 5.33
CA LYS A 3 5.95 85.60 5.10
C LYS A 3 5.95 84.27 4.33
N THR A 4 5.42 83.29 5.05
CA THR A 4 5.05 81.91 4.74
C THR A 4 4.28 81.77 3.42
N LEU A 5 4.72 80.87 2.54
CA LEU A 5 3.91 80.39 1.41
C LEU A 5 3.42 78.96 1.73
N LEU A 6 2.11 78.85 1.83
CA LEU A 6 1.35 77.62 2.08
C LEU A 6 1.41 76.75 0.83
N VAL A 7 1.95 75.54 0.92
CA VAL A 7 1.88 74.53 -0.15
C VAL A 7 0.91 73.45 0.32
N CYS A 8 -0.21 73.32 -0.41
CA CYS A 8 -1.23 72.31 -0.19
C CYS A 8 -0.67 70.90 -0.36
N LEU A 9 -0.82 70.09 0.69
CA LEU A 9 -0.54 68.67 0.72
C LEU A 9 -1.71 67.92 0.07
N VAL A 10 -1.49 67.28 -1.09
CA VAL A 10 -2.42 66.29 -1.66
C VAL A 10 -1.86 64.91 -1.34
N ILE A 11 -2.44 64.25 -0.34
CA ILE A 11 -2.15 62.86 -0.01
C ILE A 11 -3.01 61.97 -0.91
N LEU A 12 -2.40 61.34 -1.92
CA LEU A 12 -2.98 60.22 -2.65
C LEU A 12 -2.66 58.93 -1.89
N LEU A 13 -3.61 58.45 -1.10
CA LEU A 13 -3.58 57.11 -0.52
C LEU A 13 -3.87 56.09 -1.62
N ALA A 14 -2.83 55.49 -2.19
CA ALA A 14 -2.98 54.28 -2.99
C ALA A 14 -3.16 53.08 -2.03
N SER A 15 -4.40 52.63 -1.86
CA SER A 15 -4.71 51.38 -1.18
C SER A 15 -4.25 50.21 -2.05
N ALA A 16 -3.08 49.65 -1.72
CA ALA A 16 -2.62 48.38 -2.27
C ALA A 16 -3.45 47.24 -1.66
N SER A 17 -4.55 46.86 -2.33
CA SER A 17 -5.27 45.63 -2.03
C SER A 17 -4.43 44.45 -2.52
N THR A 18 -3.66 43.81 -1.64
CA THR A 18 -3.08 42.49 -1.89
C THR A 18 -4.23 41.48 -1.96
N ILE A 19 -4.68 41.16 -3.17
CA ILE A 19 -5.49 39.98 -3.42
C ILE A 19 -4.57 38.78 -3.15
N LEU A 20 -4.69 38.19 -1.97
CA LEU A 20 -4.20 36.84 -1.69
C LEU A 20 -4.97 35.90 -2.62
N GLY A 21 -4.43 35.69 -3.82
CA GLY A 21 -4.85 34.63 -4.71
C GLY A 21 -4.64 33.31 -3.99
N ARG A 22 -5.73 32.74 -3.48
CA ARG A 22 -5.75 31.37 -3.00
C ARG A 22 -5.64 30.50 -4.24
N GLU A 23 -4.42 30.10 -4.61
CA GLU A 23 -4.25 29.10 -5.65
C GLU A 23 -4.99 27.84 -5.18
N LEU A 24 -6.11 27.57 -5.82
CA LEU A 24 -6.82 26.31 -5.68
C LEU A 24 -5.90 25.27 -6.33
N LEU A 25 -5.01 24.65 -5.54
CA LEU A 25 -4.15 23.58 -6.03
C LEU A 25 -5.05 22.53 -6.70
N ALA A 26 -4.86 22.37 -8.01
CA ALA A 26 -5.57 21.35 -8.77
C ALA A 26 -5.32 19.99 -8.09
N GLN A 27 -6.39 19.25 -7.82
CA GLN A 27 -6.27 17.91 -7.28
C GLN A 27 -5.48 17.02 -8.27
N PRO A 28 -4.63 16.10 -7.78
CA PRO A 28 -3.88 15.22 -8.66
C PRO A 28 -4.83 14.35 -9.51
N THR A 29 -4.44 14.06 -10.75
CA THR A 29 -5.14 13.09 -11.58
C THR A 29 -4.84 11.69 -11.05
N CYS A 30 -5.88 10.92 -10.70
CA CYS A 30 -5.76 9.57 -10.19
C CYS A 30 -6.47 8.55 -11.09
N PRO A 31 -5.85 7.38 -11.36
CA PRO A 31 -4.51 7.01 -10.93
C PRO A 31 -3.40 7.85 -11.58
N PRO A 32 -2.20 7.91 -10.96
CA PRO A 32 -1.07 8.63 -11.54
C PRO A 32 -0.82 8.17 -12.99
N PRO A 33 -0.49 9.09 -13.92
CA PRO A 33 -0.24 8.71 -15.31
C PRO A 33 0.85 7.62 -15.42
N GLY A 34 0.54 6.54 -16.13
CA GLY A 34 1.47 5.42 -16.32
C GLY A 34 1.60 4.49 -15.11
N PHE A 35 0.77 4.63 -14.08
CA PHE A 35 0.76 3.73 -12.93
C PHE A 35 0.54 2.28 -13.37
N SER A 36 1.43 1.39 -12.97
CA SER A 36 1.38 -0.03 -13.31
C SER A 36 2.03 -0.88 -12.23
N SER A 37 1.92 -2.20 -12.36
CA SER A 37 2.63 -3.15 -11.49
C SER A 37 4.08 -3.37 -11.94
N ALA A 38 4.91 -3.89 -11.05
CA ALA A 38 6.32 -4.18 -11.31
C ALA A 38 6.48 -5.17 -12.47
N LYS A 39 7.41 -4.86 -13.39
CA LYS A 39 7.75 -5.68 -14.56
C LYS A 39 9.24 -5.53 -14.90
N PRO A 40 9.93 -6.62 -15.29
CA PRO A 40 9.53 -8.02 -15.12
C PRO A 40 9.49 -8.41 -13.64
N PHE A 41 8.73 -9.45 -13.33
CA PHE A 41 8.48 -9.90 -11.96
C PHE A 41 8.48 -11.42 -11.86
N ASP A 42 9.07 -11.95 -10.81
CA ASP A 42 9.13 -13.37 -10.49
C ASP A 42 8.38 -13.64 -9.19
N LEU A 43 7.17 -14.19 -9.33
CA LEU A 43 6.32 -14.49 -8.18
C LEU A 43 6.94 -15.56 -7.27
N THR A 44 7.69 -16.51 -7.81
CA THR A 44 8.34 -17.57 -7.01
C THR A 44 9.35 -16.97 -6.05
N SER A 45 10.20 -16.07 -6.54
CA SER A 45 11.15 -15.32 -5.71
C SER A 45 10.45 -14.38 -4.72
N TYR A 46 9.32 -13.80 -5.09
CA TYR A 46 8.53 -12.94 -4.18
C TYR A 46 7.94 -13.71 -3.00
N ILE A 47 7.46 -14.94 -3.21
CA ILE A 47 6.84 -15.74 -2.14
C ILE A 47 7.83 -16.67 -1.41
N SER A 48 9.11 -16.67 -1.79
CA SER A 48 10.12 -17.63 -1.29
C SER A 48 10.37 -17.56 0.23
N ALA A 49 10.04 -16.42 0.83
CA ALA A 49 10.18 -16.17 2.25
C ALA A 49 9.05 -15.24 2.75
N PRO A 50 8.90 -15.09 4.07
CA PRO A 50 7.97 -14.12 4.65
C PRO A 50 8.37 -12.67 4.37
N TRP A 51 7.38 -11.79 4.53
CA TRP A 51 7.52 -10.34 4.45
C TRP A 51 7.11 -9.69 5.76
N TYR A 52 7.82 -8.63 6.14
CA TYR A 52 7.54 -7.80 7.31
C TYR A 52 7.04 -6.44 6.85
N VAL A 53 5.87 -6.04 7.33
CA VAL A 53 5.26 -4.77 6.93
C VAL A 53 5.89 -3.65 7.75
N GLN A 54 6.47 -2.65 7.10
CA GLN A 54 7.07 -1.50 7.81
C GLN A 54 6.07 -0.38 8.01
N LYS A 55 5.23 -0.13 7.00
CA LYS A 55 4.13 0.83 7.04
C LYS A 55 2.94 0.31 6.24
N GLN A 56 1.73 0.68 6.64
CA GLN A 56 0.53 0.39 5.87
C GLN A 56 -0.63 1.36 6.12
N VAL A 57 -1.56 1.41 5.18
CA VAL A 57 -2.87 2.03 5.39
C VAL A 57 -3.72 1.13 6.30
N THR A 58 -4.47 1.73 7.24
CA THR A 58 -5.42 0.99 8.07
C THR A 58 -6.61 0.49 7.25
N THR A 59 -7.07 -0.71 7.60
CA THR A 59 -8.29 -1.28 7.01
C THR A 59 -9.25 -1.67 8.12
N THR A 60 -10.51 -1.97 7.77
CA THR A 60 -11.47 -2.51 8.75
C THR A 60 -11.04 -3.85 9.34
N TYR A 61 -10.16 -4.60 8.66
CA TYR A 61 -9.64 -5.88 9.13
C TYR A 61 -8.30 -5.75 9.85
N THR A 62 -7.59 -4.64 9.65
CA THR A 62 -6.32 -4.31 10.31
C THR A 62 -6.33 -2.84 10.73
N PRO A 63 -7.13 -2.49 11.74
CA PRO A 63 -7.12 -1.14 12.31
C PRO A 63 -5.81 -0.89 13.06
N GLU A 64 -5.61 0.35 13.49
CA GLU A 64 -4.35 0.82 14.10
C GLU A 64 -3.87 -0.06 15.27
N ASN A 65 -4.78 -0.53 16.11
CA ASN A 65 -4.43 -1.40 17.24
C ASN A 65 -4.00 -2.83 16.83
N PHE A 66 -3.94 -3.15 15.54
CA PHE A 66 -3.32 -4.38 15.01
C PHE A 66 -1.99 -4.13 14.29
N LEU A 67 -1.47 -2.91 14.27
CA LEU A 67 -0.21 -2.57 13.57
C LEU A 67 1.03 -2.93 14.39
N TYR A 68 1.05 -4.13 14.95
CA TYR A 68 2.17 -4.71 15.68
C TYR A 68 2.54 -6.04 15.05
N CYS A 69 3.82 -6.25 14.78
CA CYS A 69 4.36 -7.50 14.26
C CYS A 69 3.67 -8.01 12.98
N VAL A 70 3.24 -7.09 12.11
CA VAL A 70 2.48 -7.48 10.92
C VAL A 70 3.40 -8.18 9.93
N ARG A 71 3.05 -9.41 9.55
CA ARG A 71 3.86 -10.29 8.71
C ARG A 71 2.97 -11.03 7.73
N ALA A 72 3.46 -11.22 6.50
CA ALA A 72 2.81 -12.03 5.48
C ALA A 72 3.69 -13.22 5.11
N ASN A 73 3.10 -14.42 5.06
CA ASN A 73 3.74 -15.64 4.56
C ASN A 73 2.88 -16.24 3.45
N TYR A 74 3.51 -16.92 2.51
CA TYR A 74 2.86 -17.46 1.31
C TYR A 74 3.22 -18.93 1.14
N ILE A 75 2.22 -19.77 0.90
CA ILE A 75 2.42 -21.22 0.75
C ILE A 75 1.75 -21.71 -0.53
N PRO A 76 2.52 -22.18 -1.53
CA PRO A 76 1.97 -22.84 -2.71
C PRO A 76 1.06 -24.02 -2.37
N ILE A 77 -0.10 -24.08 -3.03
CA ILE A 77 -1.14 -25.06 -2.69
C ILE A 77 -0.91 -26.42 -3.34
N ALA A 78 -0.32 -26.43 -4.54
CA ALA A 78 0.02 -27.66 -5.24
C ALA A 78 1.30 -28.31 -4.72
N GLY A 79 2.11 -27.57 -3.95
CA GLY A 79 3.38 -28.02 -3.39
C GLY A 79 4.50 -27.00 -3.66
N PRO A 80 5.67 -27.15 -3.02
CA PRO A 80 6.77 -26.19 -3.14
C PRO A 80 7.13 -25.87 -4.60
N GLY A 81 7.10 -24.58 -4.96
CA GLY A 81 7.40 -24.10 -6.31
C GLY A 81 6.30 -24.26 -7.35
N ASP A 82 5.19 -24.95 -7.03
CA ASP A 82 4.06 -25.14 -7.96
C ASP A 82 2.91 -24.18 -7.64
N LEU A 83 2.76 -23.16 -8.49
CA LEU A 83 1.74 -22.11 -8.37
C LEU A 83 0.46 -22.42 -9.16
N SER A 84 0.34 -23.59 -9.79
CA SER A 84 -0.80 -23.97 -10.65
C SER A 84 -2.15 -23.95 -9.94
N LYS A 85 -2.16 -24.11 -8.62
CA LYS A 85 -3.35 -24.02 -7.77
C LYS A 85 -3.39 -22.75 -6.92
N GLY A 86 -2.52 -21.77 -7.19
CA GLY A 86 -2.38 -20.55 -6.39
C GLY A 86 -1.61 -20.76 -5.09
N VAL A 87 -1.69 -19.76 -4.22
CA VAL A 87 -0.98 -19.71 -2.94
C VAL A 87 -1.94 -19.41 -1.79
N TYR A 88 -1.74 -20.05 -0.65
CA TYR A 88 -2.30 -19.58 0.61
C TYR A 88 -1.59 -18.31 1.03
N VAL A 89 -2.35 -17.31 1.46
CA VAL A 89 -1.83 -16.07 2.05
C VAL A 89 -2.09 -16.12 3.54
N ASN A 90 -1.02 -16.12 4.32
CA ASN A 90 -1.08 -16.20 5.76
C ASN A 90 -0.54 -14.90 6.36
N ASN A 91 -1.45 -14.01 6.71
CA ASN A 91 -1.13 -12.79 7.43
C ASN A 91 -1.14 -13.05 8.93
N TYR A 92 -0.25 -12.39 9.65
CA TYR A 92 -0.12 -12.40 11.10
C TYR A 92 -0.01 -10.97 11.61
N SER A 93 -0.53 -10.71 12.80
CA SER A 93 -0.36 -9.45 13.54
C SER A 93 -0.57 -9.67 15.03
N ASN A 94 -0.20 -8.69 15.85
CA ASN A 94 -0.55 -8.64 17.25
C ASN A 94 -1.50 -7.49 17.55
N LYS A 95 -2.42 -7.74 18.49
CA LYS A 95 -3.36 -6.75 18.98
C LYS A 95 -2.79 -5.97 20.16
N ASP A 96 -2.98 -4.66 20.12
CA ASP A 96 -2.72 -3.62 21.11
C ASP A 96 -1.24 -3.38 21.49
N ARG A 97 -0.34 -4.34 21.25
CA ARG A 97 1.10 -4.23 21.53
C ARG A 97 1.94 -5.30 20.80
N VAL A 98 3.25 -5.09 20.78
CA VAL A 98 4.25 -6.11 20.39
C VAL A 98 4.09 -7.36 21.25
N ASN A 99 4.05 -8.54 20.61
CA ASN A 99 3.80 -9.84 21.24
C ASN A 99 2.49 -9.88 22.05
N GLY A 100 1.51 -9.06 21.64
CA GLY A 100 0.14 -9.08 22.14
C GLY A 100 -0.65 -10.30 21.65
N LEU A 101 -1.97 -10.21 21.71
CA LEU A 101 -2.82 -11.31 21.21
C LEU A 101 -2.62 -11.46 19.69
N ALA A 102 -2.23 -12.67 19.26
CA ALA A 102 -2.04 -12.96 17.85
C ALA A 102 -3.38 -12.97 17.09
N ALA A 103 -3.37 -12.39 15.89
CA ALA A 103 -4.42 -12.53 14.89
C ALA A 103 -3.79 -13.04 13.59
N THR A 104 -4.41 -14.04 12.97
CA THR A 104 -3.86 -14.77 11.82
C THR A 104 -4.93 -15.08 10.79
N THR A 105 -4.54 -15.16 9.52
CA THR A 105 -5.39 -15.71 8.43
C THR A 105 -4.99 -17.15 8.06
N SER A 106 -4.28 -17.86 8.94
CA SER A 106 -4.01 -19.29 8.75
C SER A 106 -5.12 -20.12 9.37
N LYS A 107 -5.81 -20.94 8.56
CA LYS A 107 -6.84 -21.87 9.08
C LYS A 107 -6.26 -22.88 10.06
N ALA A 108 -5.02 -23.32 9.85
CA ALA A 108 -4.32 -24.23 10.76
C ALA A 108 -4.08 -23.63 12.16
N GLN A 109 -4.16 -22.30 12.28
CA GLN A 109 -3.97 -21.55 13.54
C GLN A 109 -5.28 -20.89 14.00
N GLY A 110 -6.44 -21.37 13.52
CA GLY A 110 -7.76 -20.86 13.95
C GLY A 110 -8.20 -19.56 13.26
N GLY A 111 -7.46 -19.07 12.26
CA GLY A 111 -7.87 -17.95 11.40
C GLY A 111 -8.80 -18.37 10.27
N PHE A 112 -9.25 -17.39 9.48
CA PHE A 112 -9.89 -17.65 8.18
C PHE A 112 -8.81 -17.70 7.10
N GLN A 113 -8.90 -18.62 6.14
CA GLN A 113 -7.86 -18.76 5.12
C GLN A 113 -7.99 -17.70 4.02
N LEU A 114 -6.90 -16.99 3.70
CA LEU A 114 -6.79 -16.23 2.46
C LEU A 114 -6.07 -17.04 1.38
N TYR A 115 -6.40 -16.72 0.14
CA TYR A 115 -5.91 -17.37 -1.06
C TYR A 115 -5.59 -16.32 -2.14
N ALA A 116 -4.58 -16.58 -2.96
CA ALA A 116 -4.23 -15.74 -4.11
C ALA A 116 -4.00 -16.57 -5.39
N THR A 117 -4.50 -16.04 -6.51
CA THR A 117 -4.18 -16.51 -7.88
C THR A 117 -3.59 -15.40 -8.73
N VAL A 118 -2.88 -15.79 -9.77
CA VAL A 118 -2.47 -14.92 -10.88
C VAL A 118 -3.55 -15.02 -11.97
N PRO A 119 -4.35 -13.98 -12.23
CA PRO A 119 -5.38 -14.02 -13.27
C PRO A 119 -4.81 -13.95 -14.68
N ASP A 120 -3.64 -13.33 -14.84
CA ASP A 120 -2.91 -13.18 -16.10
C ASP A 120 -1.42 -13.47 -15.88
N ASP A 121 -0.94 -14.61 -16.38
CA ASP A 121 0.45 -15.05 -16.24
C ASP A 121 1.45 -14.10 -16.93
N ALA A 122 0.99 -13.26 -17.87
CA ALA A 122 1.84 -12.22 -18.48
C ALA A 122 2.12 -11.05 -17.52
N VAL A 123 1.36 -10.93 -16.43
CA VAL A 123 1.52 -9.89 -15.40
C VAL A 123 1.50 -10.51 -14.00
N PRO A 124 2.52 -11.31 -13.64
CA PRO A 124 2.52 -12.08 -12.39
C PRO A 124 2.62 -11.22 -11.11
N SER A 125 2.86 -9.91 -11.26
CA SER A 125 2.82 -8.94 -10.17
C SER A 125 1.41 -8.50 -9.77
N GLN A 126 0.37 -8.99 -10.46
CA GLN A 126 -1.04 -8.69 -10.18
C GLN A 126 -1.78 -9.95 -9.73
N LEU A 127 -2.19 -9.97 -8.46
CA LEU A 127 -2.84 -11.10 -7.83
C LEU A 127 -4.29 -10.80 -7.50
N GLN A 128 -5.15 -11.80 -7.68
CA GLN A 128 -6.48 -11.82 -7.12
C GLN A 128 -6.43 -12.50 -5.75
N VAL A 129 -6.64 -11.74 -4.68
CA VAL A 129 -6.58 -12.22 -3.29
C VAL A 129 -7.96 -12.13 -2.63
N GLY A 130 -8.34 -13.16 -1.88
CA GLY A 130 -9.59 -13.17 -1.11
C GLY A 130 -9.73 -14.36 -0.15
N PRO A 131 -10.80 -14.41 0.66
CA PRO A 131 -11.09 -15.55 1.53
C PRO A 131 -11.31 -16.84 0.73
N TYR A 132 -10.82 -17.95 1.27
CA TYR A 132 -11.02 -19.29 0.74
C TYR A 132 -12.20 -19.97 1.44
N LEU A 133 -13.31 -20.18 0.72
CA LEU A 133 -14.55 -20.77 1.26
C LEU A 133 -14.76 -22.26 0.90
N GLY A 134 -13.73 -23.00 0.46
CA GLY A 134 -13.75 -24.47 0.33
C GLY A 134 -13.44 -25.05 -1.06
N ASP A 135 -13.59 -26.37 -1.15
CA ASP A 135 -12.98 -27.27 -2.15
C ASP A 135 -13.42 -27.06 -3.62
N ASN A 136 -14.44 -26.25 -3.87
CA ASN A 136 -14.93 -25.95 -5.23
C ASN A 136 -14.36 -24.65 -5.82
N GLY A 137 -13.31 -24.08 -5.21
CA GLY A 137 -12.43 -23.13 -5.89
C GLY A 137 -13.09 -21.81 -6.30
N VAL A 138 -14.07 -21.29 -5.56
CA VAL A 138 -14.54 -19.90 -5.76
C VAL A 138 -15.04 -19.31 -4.44
N THR A 139 -14.33 -18.31 -3.93
CA THR A 139 -14.92 -16.97 -3.74
C THR A 139 -13.91 -15.89 -4.05
N THR A 140 -13.31 -15.97 -5.24
CA THR A 140 -12.95 -14.73 -5.93
C THR A 140 -14.20 -13.88 -6.16
N ALA A 141 -15.43 -14.40 -6.08
CA ALA A 141 -16.67 -13.63 -6.26
C ALA A 141 -16.79 -12.33 -5.42
N VAL A 142 -16.37 -12.34 -4.14
CA VAL A 142 -16.43 -11.14 -3.28
C VAL A 142 -15.24 -10.21 -3.53
N SER A 143 -14.05 -10.77 -3.76
CA SER A 143 -12.82 -10.02 -4.07
C SER A 143 -12.72 -9.57 -5.54
N SER A 144 -13.52 -10.16 -6.41
CA SER A 144 -13.74 -9.77 -7.80
C SER A 144 -14.88 -8.78 -7.91
N ALA A 145 -15.73 -8.61 -6.89
CA ALA A 145 -16.62 -7.44 -6.84
C ALA A 145 -15.78 -6.16 -6.70
N SER A 146 -14.78 -6.13 -5.82
CA SER A 146 -13.83 -5.00 -5.74
C SER A 146 -13.04 -4.78 -7.03
N ALA A 147 -12.50 -5.86 -7.61
CA ALA A 147 -11.73 -5.77 -8.86
C ALA A 147 -12.63 -5.34 -10.05
N LYS A 148 -13.84 -5.88 -10.18
CA LYS A 148 -14.83 -5.49 -11.20
C LYS A 148 -15.33 -4.06 -11.01
N MET A 149 -15.50 -3.59 -9.76
CA MET A 149 -15.86 -2.20 -9.49
C MET A 149 -14.76 -1.22 -9.90
N SER A 150 -13.48 -1.63 -9.83
CA SER A 150 -12.35 -0.85 -10.34
C SER A 150 -12.01 -1.13 -11.81
N GLY A 151 -12.71 -2.05 -12.48
CA GLY A 151 -12.40 -2.47 -13.86
C GLY A 151 -11.13 -3.31 -14.02
N GLU A 152 -10.55 -3.80 -12.92
CA GLU A 152 -9.29 -4.54 -12.89
C GLU A 152 -9.52 -6.05 -12.78
N ALA A 153 -8.60 -6.84 -13.34
CA ALA A 153 -8.62 -8.30 -13.25
C ALA A 153 -8.10 -8.84 -11.90
N ALA A 154 -7.37 -8.00 -11.15
CA ALA A 154 -6.68 -8.34 -9.90
C ALA A 154 -6.82 -7.20 -8.89
N ASN A 155 -6.89 -7.54 -7.60
CA ASN A 155 -7.11 -6.58 -6.51
C ASN A 155 -5.89 -6.36 -5.61
N TYR A 156 -4.74 -7.00 -5.87
CA TYR A 156 -3.47 -6.78 -5.18
C TYR A 156 -2.32 -6.71 -6.19
N TRP A 157 -1.61 -5.58 -6.21
CA TRP A 157 -0.57 -5.31 -7.19
C TRP A 157 0.74 -5.05 -6.45
N VAL A 158 1.80 -5.78 -6.79
CA VAL A 158 3.16 -5.40 -6.44
C VAL A 158 3.58 -4.33 -7.43
N VAL A 159 3.68 -3.07 -6.98
CA VAL A 159 3.87 -1.90 -7.87
C VAL A 159 5.33 -1.49 -8.01
N ALA A 160 6.17 -1.88 -7.05
CA ALA A 160 7.62 -1.73 -7.17
C ALA A 160 8.35 -2.72 -6.27
N THR A 161 9.59 -3.03 -6.65
CA THR A 161 10.58 -3.81 -5.90
C THR A 161 11.95 -3.15 -6.02
N ASP A 162 12.89 -3.56 -5.18
CA ASP A 162 14.28 -3.07 -5.16
C ASP A 162 15.09 -3.46 -6.40
N SER A 163 14.74 -4.59 -6.99
CA SER A 163 15.43 -5.18 -8.13
C SER A 163 14.42 -5.66 -9.18
N SER A 164 14.93 -5.99 -10.37
CA SER A 164 14.17 -6.56 -11.48
C SER A 164 14.59 -8.01 -11.68
N SER A 165 13.64 -8.91 -11.91
CA SER A 165 13.94 -10.32 -12.17
C SER A 165 14.66 -10.57 -13.50
N ALA A 166 14.76 -9.55 -14.37
CA ALA A 166 15.59 -9.63 -15.57
C ALA A 166 17.06 -9.21 -15.33
N ASP A 167 17.41 -8.73 -14.13
CA ASP A 167 18.81 -8.44 -13.81
C ASP A 167 19.61 -9.76 -13.75
N PRO A 168 20.73 -9.90 -14.47
CA PRO A 168 21.60 -11.08 -14.38
C PRO A 168 22.13 -11.39 -12.98
N LYS A 169 22.10 -10.42 -12.06
CA LYS A 169 22.49 -10.55 -10.65
C LYS A 169 21.30 -10.66 -9.71
N PHE A 170 20.11 -10.94 -10.23
CA PHE A 170 18.91 -11.09 -9.42
C PHE A 170 19.04 -12.29 -8.47
N GLU A 171 19.01 -12.03 -7.17
CA GLU A 171 19.05 -13.04 -6.10
C GLU A 171 17.75 -13.09 -5.28
N GLY A 172 16.77 -12.26 -5.66
CA GLY A 172 15.52 -12.07 -4.93
C GLY A 172 15.21 -10.59 -4.70
N TYR A 173 14.13 -10.34 -3.98
CA TYR A 173 13.67 -9.00 -3.61
C TYR A 173 13.88 -8.75 -2.13
N GLU A 174 14.40 -7.57 -1.78
CA GLU A 174 14.61 -7.11 -0.40
C GLU A 174 13.46 -6.25 0.12
N TRP A 175 12.81 -5.48 -0.76
CA TRP A 175 11.63 -4.69 -0.42
C TRP A 175 10.60 -4.68 -1.56
N ALA A 176 9.35 -4.45 -1.20
CA ALA A 176 8.25 -4.34 -2.15
C ALA A 176 7.24 -3.27 -1.71
N ILE A 177 6.63 -2.61 -2.70
CA ILE A 177 5.48 -1.72 -2.50
C ILE A 177 4.25 -2.40 -3.10
N ILE A 178 3.18 -2.48 -2.32
CA ILE A 178 1.94 -3.17 -2.71
C ILE A 178 0.78 -2.20 -2.58
N THR A 179 -0.13 -2.20 -3.56
CA THR A 179 -1.42 -1.51 -3.48
C THR A 179 -2.56 -2.45 -3.86
N THR A 180 -3.78 -2.16 -3.44
CA THR A 180 -4.96 -2.89 -3.93
C THR A 180 -5.42 -2.38 -5.29
N GLY A 181 -4.58 -2.55 -6.32
CA GLY A 181 -4.77 -1.98 -7.65
C GLY A 181 -4.30 -0.52 -7.75
N PRO A 182 -4.59 0.17 -8.87
CA PRO A 182 -4.26 1.58 -9.05
C PRO A 182 -4.98 2.48 -8.02
N PRO A 183 -4.29 3.44 -7.38
CA PRO A 183 -4.89 4.36 -6.42
C PRO A 183 -5.78 5.36 -7.16
N THR A 184 -7.09 5.35 -6.91
CA THR A 184 -8.06 6.17 -7.67
C THR A 184 -8.49 7.46 -6.96
N ILE A 185 -8.11 7.65 -5.70
CA ILE A 185 -8.64 8.75 -4.89
C ILE A 185 -7.60 9.87 -4.79
N PRO A 186 -7.90 11.09 -5.30
CA PRO A 186 -7.01 12.22 -5.14
C PRO A 186 -6.96 12.72 -3.70
N SER A 187 -5.79 13.21 -3.31
CA SER A 187 -5.52 13.91 -2.06
C SER A 187 -4.69 15.17 -2.34
N GLY A 188 -4.47 16.01 -1.33
CA GLY A 188 -3.56 17.16 -1.46
C GLY A 188 -2.09 16.78 -1.73
N ASN A 189 -1.70 15.51 -1.54
CA ASN A 189 -0.30 15.05 -1.56
C ASN A 189 -0.03 13.94 -2.58
N GLY A 190 -0.99 13.60 -3.45
CA GLY A 190 -0.89 12.51 -4.41
C GLY A 190 -2.16 11.66 -4.48
N CYS A 191 -2.06 10.45 -5.00
CA CYS A 191 -3.17 9.51 -5.07
C CYS A 191 -3.10 8.53 -3.91
N ARG A 192 -4.22 8.34 -3.21
CA ARG A 192 -4.35 7.36 -2.13
C ARG A 192 -5.22 6.19 -2.56
N THR A 193 -5.01 5.07 -1.90
CA THR A 193 -5.97 3.96 -1.87
C THR A 193 -7.09 4.28 -0.87
N GLY A 194 -8.14 3.46 -0.85
CA GLY A 194 -9.16 3.54 0.20
C GLY A 194 -8.58 3.23 1.59
N SER A 195 -9.24 3.70 2.65
CA SER A 195 -8.88 3.44 4.04
C SER A 195 -10.08 2.99 4.87
N ALA A 196 -9.83 2.58 6.12
CA ALA A 196 -10.89 2.20 7.07
C ALA A 196 -11.93 3.30 7.29
N ASP A 197 -11.51 4.57 7.30
CA ASP A 197 -12.33 5.74 7.64
C ASP A 197 -13.08 6.33 6.44
N GLY A 198 -12.91 5.76 5.25
CA GLY A 198 -13.57 6.22 4.04
C GLY A 198 -14.99 5.67 3.84
N GLY A 199 -15.75 6.35 2.97
CA GLY A 199 -17.11 5.94 2.58
C GLY A 199 -17.17 4.67 1.73
N ILE A 200 -18.33 4.33 1.17
CA ILE A 200 -18.56 3.04 0.48
C ILE A 200 -17.57 2.79 -0.68
N ALA A 201 -17.11 3.85 -1.34
CA ALA A 201 -16.14 3.80 -2.43
C ALA A 201 -14.74 3.39 -1.94
N ASP A 202 -14.36 3.76 -0.72
CA ASP A 202 -13.06 3.46 -0.12
C ASP A 202 -12.97 1.99 0.35
N VAL A 203 -14.11 1.32 0.57
CA VAL A 203 -14.20 -0.07 1.03
C VAL A 203 -13.59 -1.05 0.01
N ALA A 204 -13.63 -0.71 -1.27
CA ALA A 204 -13.24 -1.58 -2.38
C ALA A 204 -11.73 -1.53 -2.72
N GLN A 205 -10.99 -0.51 -2.28
CA GLN A 205 -9.57 -0.30 -2.60
C GLN A 205 -8.72 -0.13 -1.33
N ARG A 206 -8.95 -0.90 -0.28
CA ARG A 206 -8.21 -0.75 0.97
C ARG A 206 -6.88 -1.47 0.92
N GLY A 207 -5.81 -0.72 0.69
CA GLY A 207 -4.49 -1.29 0.87
C GLY A 207 -3.37 -0.58 0.16
N PHE A 208 -2.39 -0.16 0.96
CA PHE A 208 -1.09 0.29 0.52
C PHE A 208 -0.11 -0.12 1.61
N TRP A 209 0.92 -0.87 1.24
CA TRP A 209 1.89 -1.46 2.17
C TRP A 209 3.32 -1.28 1.68
N TRP A 210 4.22 -1.13 2.64
CA TRP A 210 5.66 -1.29 2.47
C TRP A 210 6.12 -2.58 3.12
N PHE A 211 6.62 -3.51 2.30
CA PHE A 211 7.12 -4.81 2.73
C PHE A 211 8.65 -4.84 2.66
N THR A 212 9.27 -5.51 3.62
CA THR A 212 10.71 -5.79 3.62
C THR A 212 11.00 -7.23 4.05
N ARG A 213 12.15 -7.77 3.61
CA ARG A 213 12.66 -9.07 4.07
C ARG A 213 13.22 -9.03 5.49
N LYS A 214 13.67 -7.86 5.93
CA LYS A 214 14.13 -7.64 7.30
C LYS A 214 12.97 -7.26 8.20
N GLN A 215 12.93 -7.83 9.41
CA GLN A 215 11.95 -7.51 10.45
C GLN A 215 11.91 -6.00 10.72
N VAL A 216 13.06 -5.41 11.07
CA VAL A 216 13.24 -3.97 11.16
C VAL A 216 14.06 -3.53 9.96
N ALA A 217 13.44 -2.77 9.06
CA ALA A 217 14.14 -2.22 7.90
C ALA A 217 15.20 -1.18 8.31
N THR A 218 16.25 -1.05 7.51
CA THR A 218 17.24 0.03 7.71
C THR A 218 16.63 1.37 7.27
N ALA A 219 17.20 2.48 7.78
CA ALA A 219 16.80 3.81 7.34
C ALA A 219 16.93 3.97 5.81
N GLU A 220 18.00 3.43 5.22
CA GLU A 220 18.22 3.44 3.78
C GLU A 220 17.09 2.74 3.00
N THR A 221 16.66 1.55 3.45
CA THR A 221 15.55 0.82 2.82
C THR A 221 14.23 1.61 2.96
N LEU A 222 13.97 2.21 4.12
CA LEU A 222 12.77 3.02 4.33
C LEU A 222 12.76 4.28 3.45
N GLU A 223 13.90 4.93 3.25
CA GLU A 223 14.02 6.07 2.35
C GLU A 223 13.86 5.64 0.87
N ALA A 224 14.37 4.47 0.48
CA ALA A 224 14.14 3.93 -0.86
C ALA A 224 12.65 3.68 -1.13
N LEU A 225 11.95 3.04 -0.18
CA LEU A 225 10.50 2.83 -0.23
C LEU A 225 9.72 4.15 -0.30
N ARG A 226 10.11 5.14 0.50
CA ARG A 226 9.54 6.48 0.51
C ARG A 226 9.72 7.16 -0.85
N ALA A 227 10.95 7.24 -1.34
CA ALA A 227 11.27 7.89 -2.61
C ALA A 227 10.51 7.23 -3.78
N LYS A 228 10.50 5.90 -3.83
CA LYS A 228 9.80 5.17 -4.89
C LYS A 228 8.29 5.36 -4.82
N SER A 229 7.71 5.40 -3.62
CA SER A 229 6.28 5.65 -3.47
C SER A 229 5.89 7.07 -3.94
N LEU A 230 6.71 8.08 -3.64
CA LEU A 230 6.51 9.45 -4.13
C LEU A 230 6.66 9.54 -5.65
N GLU A 231 7.65 8.86 -6.23
CA GLU A 231 7.83 8.75 -7.69
C GLU A 231 6.60 8.15 -8.37
N LEU A 232 5.98 7.14 -7.75
CA LEU A 232 4.73 6.54 -8.23
C LEU A 232 3.49 7.43 -8.01
N GLY A 233 3.63 8.62 -7.41
CA GLY A 233 2.53 9.54 -7.15
C GLY A 233 1.61 9.11 -6.00
N LEU A 234 2.10 8.26 -5.08
CA LEU A 234 1.33 7.80 -3.92
C LEU A 234 1.36 8.81 -2.77
N ASP A 235 0.20 9.05 -2.16
CA ASP A 235 0.10 9.82 -0.92
C ASP A 235 0.63 9.00 0.25
N LEU A 236 1.68 9.49 0.91
CA LEU A 236 2.27 8.83 2.08
C LEU A 236 1.63 9.25 3.40
N GLY A 237 0.81 10.31 3.41
CA GLY A 237 0.13 10.78 4.61
C GLY A 237 -0.89 9.80 5.18
N VAL A 238 -1.27 8.78 4.38
CA VAL A 238 -2.20 7.72 4.80
C VAL A 238 -1.51 6.51 5.43
N LEU A 239 -0.17 6.42 5.34
CA LEU A 239 0.59 5.29 5.89
C LEU A 239 0.80 5.45 7.40
N GLN A 240 0.46 4.41 8.15
CA GLN A 240 0.78 4.26 9.56
C GLN A 240 1.98 3.35 9.77
N ASP A 241 2.73 3.60 10.82
CA ASP A 241 3.85 2.74 11.23
C ASP A 241 3.36 1.39 11.75
N VAL A 242 4.09 0.35 11.39
CA VAL A 242 3.94 -0.97 11.99
C VAL A 242 5.11 -1.20 12.95
N GLN A 243 4.80 -1.48 14.21
CA GLN A 243 5.82 -1.75 15.22
C GLN A 243 6.39 -3.16 15.03
N GLN A 244 7.62 -3.25 14.52
CA GLN A 244 8.33 -4.52 14.29
C GLN A 244 9.42 -4.85 15.32
N ALA A 245 10.02 -3.83 15.94
CA ALA A 245 11.08 -4.04 16.91
C ALA A 245 10.55 -4.77 18.16
N GLY A 246 11.21 -5.86 18.55
CA GLY A 246 10.84 -6.69 19.70
C GLY A 246 9.84 -7.81 19.40
N CYS A 247 9.34 -7.93 18.17
CA CYS A 247 8.45 -9.01 17.77
C CYS A 247 9.16 -10.36 17.78
N ASP A 248 8.54 -11.36 18.41
CA ASP A 248 9.00 -12.75 18.44
C ASP A 248 8.30 -13.65 17.39
N TYR A 249 7.17 -13.18 16.85
CA TYR A 249 6.30 -13.92 15.91
C TYR A 249 5.84 -15.27 16.44
N SER A 250 5.67 -15.40 17.75
CA SER A 250 5.12 -16.60 18.36
C SER A 250 3.73 -16.88 17.79
N GLY A 251 3.56 -18.08 17.25
CA GLY A 251 2.33 -18.50 16.57
C GLY A 251 2.15 -17.92 15.17
N ALA A 252 3.16 -17.29 14.56
CA ALA A 252 3.10 -16.93 13.15
C ALA A 252 3.24 -18.19 12.26
N PRO A 253 2.52 -18.25 11.14
CA PRO A 253 2.57 -19.35 10.17
C PRO A 253 3.73 -19.26 9.18
#